data_AF-A0A1I6M067-F1
#
_entry.id   AF-A0A1I6M067-F1
#
_cell.length_a   1.000
_cell.length_b   1.000
_cell.length_c   1.000
_cell.angle_alpha   90.00
_cell.angle_beta   90.00
_cell.angle_gamma   90.00
#
_symmetry.space_group_name_H-M   'P 1'
#
loop_
_entity.id
_entity.type
_entity.pdbx_description
1 polymer ?
#
loop_
_entity_poly.entity_id
_entity_poly.type
_entity_poly.pdbx_seq_one_letter_code
_entity_poly.pdbx_strand_id
1 'polypeptide(L)'
;MRLAAVCFLFLVAAGSALASTGAVPSQHAEKDTDKFVRLTEALEADPLRSDGKAIRGWLLEWLTATPDYTVTICDILGPIPNEDGVPHGSELLMQQMFGNAAYQIKTPGQTDKFSQQLAGMESVLRAYSAILAKDPGAHIPYFDDLLARQRNGSLREFMVLVVGKGCANKD
;
A
#
# COMPACT_ATOMS: atom_id res chain seq x y z
N MET A 1 42.89 81.58 -12.29
CA MET A 1 43.34 80.16 -12.30
C MET A 1 44.00 79.85 -10.96
N ARG A 2 43.33 79.08 -10.09
CA ARG A 2 43.87 78.64 -8.79
C ARG A 2 43.70 77.13 -8.66
N LEU A 3 44.81 76.45 -8.36
CA LEU A 3 44.92 75.03 -8.01
C LEU A 3 44.29 74.74 -6.63
N ALA A 4 43.70 73.55 -6.49
CA ALA A 4 43.65 72.70 -5.27
C ALA A 4 43.12 71.32 -5.74
N ALA A 5 43.88 70.22 -5.77
CA ALA A 5 44.40 69.41 -4.66
C ALA A 5 43.30 69.00 -3.66
N VAL A 6 43.10 67.67 -3.50
CA VAL A 6 43.20 66.94 -2.21
C VAL A 6 42.28 65.69 -2.13
N CYS A 7 42.95 64.59 -1.77
CA CYS A 7 42.58 63.38 -1.01
C CYS A 7 41.41 62.45 -1.39
N PHE A 8 41.87 61.26 -1.79
CA PHE A 8 41.36 59.93 -1.40
C PHE A 8 40.75 59.86 0.01
N LEU A 9 39.57 59.26 0.07
CA LEU A 9 39.03 58.60 1.27
C LEU A 9 38.38 57.29 0.83
N PHE A 10 39.09 56.18 1.07
CA PHE A 10 38.55 54.82 1.01
C PHE A 10 37.66 54.60 2.24
N LEU A 11 36.35 54.42 2.04
CA LEU A 11 35.44 53.96 3.08
C LEU A 11 35.20 52.45 2.89
N VAL A 12 35.80 51.64 3.76
CA VAL A 12 35.55 50.20 3.84
C VAL A 12 34.27 49.98 4.66
N ALA A 13 33.18 49.57 4.01
CA ALA A 13 31.96 49.16 4.70
C ALA A 13 32.04 47.65 5.02
N ALA A 14 32.27 47.32 6.29
CA ALA A 14 32.15 45.96 6.81
C ALA A 14 30.66 45.60 6.97
N GLY A 15 30.09 44.92 5.97
CA GLY A 15 28.76 44.33 6.06
C GLY A 15 28.82 42.93 6.65
N SER A 16 28.43 42.77 7.91
CA SER A 16 28.24 41.48 8.56
C SER A 16 27.07 40.74 7.91
N ALA A 17 27.36 39.77 7.05
CA ALA A 17 26.37 38.83 6.57
C ALA A 17 26.06 37.81 7.68
N LEU A 18 24.97 38.06 8.43
CA LEU A 18 24.31 37.02 9.19
C LEU A 18 23.72 36.02 8.18
N ALA A 19 24.43 34.91 7.99
CA ALA A 19 23.89 33.75 7.31
C ALA A 19 22.78 33.17 8.20
N SER A 20 21.55 33.64 7.98
CA SER A 20 20.36 32.95 8.46
C SER A 20 20.32 31.59 7.80
N THR A 21 20.72 30.54 8.53
CA THR A 21 20.41 29.16 8.20
C THR A 21 18.89 29.01 8.32
N GLY A 22 18.17 29.43 7.29
CA GLY A 22 16.77 29.09 7.11
C GLY A 22 16.70 27.58 6.93
N ALA A 23 16.33 26.87 7.99
CA ALA A 23 15.74 25.56 7.83
C ALA A 23 14.50 25.74 6.95
N VAL A 24 14.58 25.30 5.70
CA VAL A 24 13.42 25.16 4.84
C VAL A 24 12.48 24.21 5.58
N PRO A 25 11.24 24.59 5.90
CA PRO A 25 10.27 23.67 6.47
C PRO A 25 10.13 22.52 5.46
N SER A 26 10.53 21.30 5.85
CA SER A 26 10.28 20.15 5.02
C SER A 26 8.77 20.06 4.81
N GLN A 27 8.36 20.08 3.55
CA GLN A 27 7.01 19.68 3.14
C GLN A 27 6.69 18.38 3.89
N HIS A 28 5.59 18.38 4.65
CA HIS A 28 5.24 17.36 5.64
C HIS A 28 5.59 15.94 5.16
N ALA A 29 6.41 15.23 5.94
CA ALA A 29 6.67 13.81 5.68
C ALA A 29 5.33 13.05 5.60
N GLU A 30 5.20 12.17 4.61
CA GLU A 30 4.03 11.31 4.44
C GLU A 30 3.81 10.47 5.71
N LYS A 31 2.56 10.37 6.17
CA LYS A 31 2.23 9.46 7.28
C LYS A 31 2.40 8.02 6.80
N ASP A 32 2.93 7.15 7.67
CA ASP A 32 3.11 5.76 7.29
C ASP A 32 1.79 5.06 6.91
N THR A 33 0.65 5.46 7.50
CA THR A 33 -0.68 4.97 7.10
C THR A 33 -1.03 5.34 5.65
N ASP A 34 -0.70 6.56 5.24
CA ASP A 34 -0.98 7.04 3.88
C ASP A 34 -0.05 6.34 2.89
N LYS A 35 1.22 6.16 3.28
CA LYS A 35 2.20 5.36 2.53
C LYS A 35 1.75 3.90 2.39
N PHE A 36 1.20 3.30 3.44
CA PHE A 36 0.71 1.93 3.42
C PHE A 36 -0.41 1.73 2.40
N VAL A 37 -1.40 2.62 2.42
CA VAL A 37 -2.51 2.59 1.47
C VAL A 37 -2.00 2.78 0.04
N ARG A 38 -1.17 3.79 -0.20
CA ARG A 38 -0.59 4.08 -1.52
C ARG A 38 0.22 2.91 -2.08
N LEU A 39 1.04 2.28 -1.24
CA LEU A 39 1.86 1.14 -1.63
C LEU A 39 1.02 -0.13 -1.87
N THR A 40 -0.04 -0.33 -1.11
CA THR A 40 -1.02 -1.41 -1.35
C THR A 40 -1.65 -1.24 -2.74
N GLU A 41 -2.16 -0.04 -3.05
CA GLU A 41 -2.77 0.29 -4.34
C GLU A 41 -1.76 0.20 -5.50
N ALA A 42 -0.49 0.54 -5.25
CA ALA A 42 0.57 0.36 -6.23
C ALA A 42 0.82 -1.12 -6.59
N LEU A 43 0.69 -2.04 -5.63
CA LEU A 43 0.76 -3.49 -5.87
C LEU A 43 -0.52 -4.05 -6.48
N GLU A 44 -1.69 -3.44 -6.23
CA GLU A 44 -2.94 -3.79 -6.91
C GLU A 44 -2.87 -3.46 -8.40
N ALA A 45 -2.28 -2.32 -8.75
CA ALA A 45 -2.16 -1.86 -10.13
C ALA A 45 -1.02 -2.56 -10.89
N ASP A 46 0.11 -2.80 -10.23
CA ASP A 46 1.24 -3.53 -10.79
C ASP A 46 1.91 -4.44 -9.76
N PRO A 47 1.40 -5.67 -9.58
CA PRO A 47 1.94 -6.60 -8.60
C PRO A 47 3.32 -7.16 -8.97
N LEU A 48 3.68 -7.11 -10.26
CA LEU A 48 4.95 -7.65 -10.79
C LEU A 48 5.98 -6.55 -11.07
N ARG A 49 5.76 -5.34 -10.52
CA ARG A 49 6.71 -4.22 -10.58
C ARG A 49 8.07 -4.59 -10.01
N SER A 50 9.13 -4.01 -10.58
CA SER A 50 10.53 -4.35 -10.26
C SER A 50 10.92 -4.09 -8.80
N ASP A 51 10.32 -3.10 -8.16
CA ASP A 51 10.47 -2.75 -6.75
C ASP A 51 9.45 -3.49 -5.85
N GLY A 52 8.62 -4.38 -6.40
CA GLY A 52 7.52 -5.04 -5.69
C GLY A 52 7.97 -5.82 -4.47
N LYS A 53 9.15 -6.46 -4.52
CA LYS A 53 9.73 -7.14 -3.35
C LYS A 53 10.03 -6.17 -2.19
N ALA A 54 10.59 -5.00 -2.50
CA ALA A 54 10.91 -3.99 -1.50
C ALA A 54 9.62 -3.38 -0.89
N ILE A 55 8.61 -3.13 -1.72
CA ILE A 55 7.31 -2.65 -1.25
C ILE A 55 6.65 -3.64 -0.29
N ARG A 56 6.58 -4.93 -0.69
CA ARG A 56 6.00 -5.99 0.17
C ARG A 56 6.76 -6.14 1.48
N GLY A 57 8.10 -6.04 1.44
CA GLY A 57 8.94 -6.07 2.64
C GLY A 57 8.58 -4.94 3.62
N TRP A 58 8.48 -3.70 3.11
CA TRP A 58 8.09 -2.55 3.94
C TRP A 58 6.68 -2.69 4.50
N LEU A 59 5.70 -3.13 3.70
CA LEU A 59 4.33 -3.34 4.16
C LEU A 59 4.24 -4.40 5.27
N LEU A 60 4.95 -5.52 5.11
CA LEU A 60 4.96 -6.59 6.10
C LEU A 60 5.64 -6.17 7.40
N GLU A 61 6.75 -5.45 7.31
CA GLU A 61 7.43 -4.87 8.48
C GLU A 61 6.49 -3.90 9.22
N TRP A 62 5.79 -3.03 8.48
CA TRP A 62 4.86 -2.08 9.08
C TRP A 62 3.68 -2.77 9.78
N LEU A 63 3.10 -3.82 9.18
CA LEU A 63 2.05 -4.63 9.83
C LEU A 63 2.53 -5.27 11.13
N THR A 64 3.79 -5.71 11.16
CA THR A 64 4.38 -6.34 12.35
C THR A 64 4.66 -5.32 13.46
N ALA A 65 5.01 -4.09 13.08
CA ALA A 65 5.36 -3.01 14.01
C ALA A 65 4.14 -2.19 14.51
N THR A 66 2.97 -2.32 13.89
CA THR A 66 1.80 -1.46 14.15
C THR A 66 0.61 -2.28 14.66
N PRO A 67 0.49 -2.52 15.98
CA PRO A 67 -0.53 -3.42 16.53
C PRO A 67 -1.96 -2.86 16.46
N ASP A 68 -2.12 -1.57 16.16
CA ASP A 68 -3.43 -0.92 16.00
C ASP A 68 -4.23 -1.47 14.81
N TYR A 69 -3.56 -2.14 13.85
CA TYR A 69 -4.17 -2.74 12.68
C TYR A 69 -4.01 -4.26 12.72
N THR A 70 -5.08 -4.97 13.10
CA THR A 70 -5.03 -6.43 13.21
C THR A 70 -5.46 -7.09 11.91
N VAL A 71 -4.55 -7.83 11.28
CA VAL A 71 -4.89 -8.64 10.09
C VAL A 71 -5.31 -10.03 10.54
N THR A 72 -6.61 -10.33 10.42
CA THR A 72 -7.11 -11.69 10.60
C THR A 72 -7.03 -12.46 9.28
N ILE A 73 -6.39 -13.63 9.27
CA ILE A 73 -6.30 -14.49 8.09
C ILE A 73 -7.30 -15.63 8.20
N CYS A 74 -8.39 -15.49 7.45
CA CYS A 74 -9.37 -16.54 7.22
C CYS A 74 -8.98 -17.37 5.99
N ASP A 75 -9.37 -18.64 5.99
CA ASP A 75 -9.13 -19.56 4.86
C ASP A 75 -10.14 -19.29 3.73
N ILE A 76 -9.88 -18.24 2.95
CA ILE A 76 -10.80 -17.73 1.92
C ILE A 76 -10.16 -17.58 0.54
N LEU A 77 -8.88 -17.92 0.36
CA LEU A 77 -8.17 -17.77 -0.91
C LEU A 77 -8.17 -19.04 -1.76
N GLY A 78 -9.11 -19.95 -1.51
CA GLY A 78 -9.26 -21.20 -2.25
C GLY A 78 -7.99 -22.07 -2.16
N PRO A 79 -7.22 -22.22 -3.26
CA PRO A 79 -6.01 -23.05 -3.25
C PRO A 79 -4.84 -22.45 -2.44
N ILE A 80 -4.86 -21.15 -2.12
CA ILE A 80 -3.77 -20.50 -1.38
C ILE A 80 -4.08 -20.51 0.13
N PRO A 81 -3.14 -20.89 1.01
CA PRO A 81 -1.76 -21.34 0.75
C PRO A 81 -1.61 -22.87 0.69
N ASN A 82 -2.72 -23.62 0.59
CA ASN A 82 -2.76 -25.05 0.87
C ASN A 82 -2.30 -25.93 -0.32
N GLU A 83 -2.29 -25.39 -1.54
CA GLU A 83 -1.85 -26.07 -2.75
C GLU A 83 -0.49 -25.54 -3.22
N ASP A 84 0.39 -26.45 -3.60
CA ASP A 84 1.71 -26.13 -4.15
C ASP A 84 1.61 -25.68 -5.62
N GLY A 85 2.53 -24.81 -6.04
CA GLY A 85 2.66 -24.40 -7.44
C GLY A 85 1.58 -23.45 -7.95
N VAL A 86 0.75 -22.89 -7.06
CA VAL A 86 -0.22 -21.85 -7.42
C VAL A 86 0.53 -20.62 -7.97
N PRO A 87 0.25 -20.17 -9.21
CA PRO A 87 0.92 -19.01 -9.81
C PRO A 87 0.82 -17.76 -8.92
N HIS A 88 1.96 -17.14 -8.61
CA HIS A 88 2.02 -15.91 -7.80
C HIS A 88 1.31 -16.01 -6.45
N GLY A 89 1.20 -17.21 -5.88
CA GLY A 89 0.38 -17.46 -4.69
C GLY A 89 0.85 -16.68 -3.46
N SER A 90 2.15 -16.47 -3.31
CA SER A 90 2.72 -15.69 -2.21
C SER A 90 2.35 -14.21 -2.29
N GLU A 91 2.37 -13.66 -3.52
CA GLU A 91 2.03 -12.28 -3.82
C GLU A 91 0.55 -12.03 -3.54
N LEU A 92 -0.32 -12.96 -3.95
CA LEU A 92 -1.76 -12.88 -3.72
C LEU A 92 -2.12 -13.04 -2.24
N LEU A 93 -1.45 -13.94 -1.50
CA LEU A 93 -1.64 -14.06 -0.05
C LEU A 93 -1.28 -12.77 0.69
N MET A 94 -0.10 -12.21 0.41
CA MET A 94 0.31 -10.94 1.00
C MET A 94 -0.63 -9.80 0.61
N GLN A 95 -1.15 -9.81 -0.63
CA GLN A 95 -2.09 -8.79 -1.07
C GLN A 95 -3.38 -8.80 -0.25
N GLN A 96 -3.88 -9.97 0.17
CA GLN A 96 -5.03 -10.05 1.08
C GLN A 96 -4.76 -9.32 2.40
N MET A 97 -3.57 -9.53 2.98
CA MET A 97 -3.14 -8.88 4.23
C MET A 97 -3.13 -7.36 4.08
N PHE A 98 -2.52 -6.88 2.99
CA PHE A 98 -2.39 -5.44 2.73
C PHE A 98 -3.74 -4.79 2.44
N GLY A 99 -4.59 -5.42 1.64
CA GLY A 99 -5.95 -4.94 1.37
C GLY A 99 -6.80 -4.83 2.64
N ASN A 100 -6.68 -5.80 3.54
CA ASN A 100 -7.37 -5.79 4.83
C ASN A 100 -6.92 -4.60 5.70
N ALA A 101 -5.61 -4.41 5.89
CA ALA A 101 -5.10 -3.30 6.69
C ALA A 101 -5.38 -1.93 6.04
N ALA A 102 -5.27 -1.82 4.71
CA ALA A 102 -5.62 -0.61 3.98
C ALA A 102 -7.11 -0.24 4.16
N TYR A 103 -8.01 -1.22 4.26
CA TYR A 103 -9.42 -0.98 4.60
C TYR A 103 -9.58 -0.40 6.01
N GLN A 104 -8.88 -0.96 7.01
CA GLN A 104 -8.94 -0.45 8.38
C GLN A 104 -8.43 0.99 8.48
N ILE A 105 -7.34 1.32 7.78
CA ILE A 105 -6.79 2.68 7.69
C ILE A 105 -7.81 3.65 7.09
N LYS A 106 -8.44 3.25 5.97
CA LYS A 106 -9.41 4.08 5.24
C LYS A 106 -10.75 4.21 5.96
N THR A 107 -11.03 3.33 6.92
CA THR A 107 -12.36 3.18 7.54
C THR A 107 -12.25 3.07 9.07
N PRO A 108 -11.72 4.11 9.75
CA PRO A 108 -11.45 4.04 11.18
C PRO A 108 -12.72 3.75 11.98
N GLY A 109 -12.62 2.84 12.96
CA GLY A 109 -13.73 2.41 13.81
C GLY A 109 -14.60 1.29 13.23
N GLN A 110 -14.41 0.88 11.96
CA GLN A 110 -15.09 -0.30 11.41
C GLN A 110 -14.28 -1.57 11.69
N THR A 111 -14.80 -2.41 12.57
CA THR A 111 -14.14 -3.64 13.04
C THR A 111 -14.85 -4.90 12.55
N ASP A 112 -15.75 -4.78 11.57
CA ASP A 112 -16.51 -5.94 11.11
C ASP A 112 -15.60 -6.86 10.27
N LYS A 113 -15.47 -8.11 10.74
CA LYS A 113 -14.57 -9.09 10.11
C LYS A 113 -14.93 -9.33 8.64
N PHE A 114 -16.22 -9.32 8.32
CA PHE A 114 -16.68 -9.55 6.96
C PHE A 114 -16.17 -8.50 5.97
N SER A 115 -16.34 -7.20 6.25
CA SER A 115 -15.88 -6.16 5.32
C SER A 115 -14.38 -6.10 5.22
N GLN A 116 -13.64 -6.39 6.31
CA GLN A 116 -12.19 -6.54 6.26
C GLN A 116 -11.75 -7.68 5.32
N GLN A 117 -12.38 -8.86 5.43
CA GLN A 117 -12.09 -9.99 4.54
C GLN A 117 -12.49 -9.71 3.09
N LEU A 118 -13.66 -9.09 2.88
CA LEU A 118 -14.12 -8.73 1.55
C LEU A 118 -13.17 -7.71 0.90
N ALA A 119 -12.73 -6.68 1.63
CA ALA A 119 -11.77 -5.71 1.12
C ALA A 119 -10.41 -6.34 0.79
N GLY A 120 -9.95 -7.29 1.62
CA GLY A 120 -8.78 -8.12 1.33
C GLY A 120 -8.94 -8.91 0.02
N MET A 121 -10.07 -9.60 -0.15
CA MET A 121 -10.37 -10.33 -1.39
C MET A 121 -10.45 -9.40 -2.60
N GLU A 122 -11.10 -8.25 -2.50
CA GLU A 122 -11.16 -7.28 -3.59
C GLU A 122 -9.77 -6.75 -3.98
N SER A 123 -8.88 -6.58 -3.01
CA SER A 123 -7.46 -6.24 -3.25
C SER A 123 -6.73 -7.35 -4.01
N VAL A 124 -6.93 -8.60 -3.61
CA VAL A 124 -6.42 -9.79 -4.33
C VAL A 124 -6.92 -9.81 -5.76
N LEU A 125 -8.22 -9.58 -6.00
CA LEU A 125 -8.80 -9.61 -7.34
C LEU A 125 -8.25 -8.49 -8.25
N ARG A 126 -7.96 -7.30 -7.71
CA ARG A 126 -7.28 -6.23 -8.46
C ARG A 126 -5.87 -6.64 -8.88
N ALA A 127 -5.07 -7.15 -7.95
CA ALA A 127 -3.73 -7.66 -8.25
C ALA A 127 -3.77 -8.85 -9.22
N TYR A 128 -4.65 -9.82 -9.00
CA TYR A 128 -4.81 -10.99 -9.88
C TYR A 128 -5.17 -10.59 -11.32
N SER A 129 -6.10 -9.64 -11.49
CA SER A 129 -6.43 -9.07 -12.80
C SER A 129 -5.22 -8.42 -13.48
N ALA A 130 -4.41 -7.67 -12.72
CA ALA A 130 -3.18 -7.06 -13.22
C ALA A 130 -2.08 -8.09 -13.55
N ILE A 131 -2.00 -9.20 -12.82
CA ILE A 131 -1.14 -10.35 -13.14
C ILE A 131 -1.57 -10.95 -14.48
N LEU A 132 -2.85 -11.29 -14.65
CA LEU A 132 -3.36 -11.90 -15.89
C LEU A 132 -3.10 -11.03 -17.13
N ALA A 133 -3.13 -9.70 -16.98
CA ALA A 133 -2.81 -8.78 -18.07
C ALA A 133 -1.34 -8.88 -18.55
N LYS A 134 -0.42 -9.33 -17.68
CA LYS A 134 1.01 -9.48 -17.97
C LYS A 134 1.43 -10.94 -18.22
N ASP A 135 0.76 -11.86 -17.56
CA ASP A 135 0.97 -13.30 -17.59
C ASP A 135 -0.38 -14.00 -17.80
N PRO A 136 -0.86 -14.10 -19.05
CA PRO A 136 -2.12 -14.77 -19.36
C PRO A 136 -2.12 -16.27 -19.04
N GLY A 137 -0.99 -16.87 -18.66
CA GLY A 137 -0.90 -18.26 -18.23
C GLY A 137 -1.18 -18.47 -16.75
N ALA A 138 -1.20 -17.40 -15.94
CA ALA A 138 -1.36 -17.45 -14.49
C ALA A 138 -2.80 -17.65 -14.01
N HIS A 139 -3.64 -18.32 -14.81
CA HIS A 139 -5.04 -18.56 -14.45
C HIS A 139 -5.18 -19.44 -13.21
N ILE A 140 -6.01 -18.97 -12.29
CA ILE A 140 -6.43 -19.69 -11.09
C ILE A 140 -7.96 -19.74 -11.14
N PRO A 141 -8.57 -20.92 -11.43
CA PRO A 141 -10.01 -21.04 -11.64
C PRO A 141 -10.87 -20.43 -10.53
N TYR A 142 -10.38 -20.53 -9.28
CA TYR A 142 -11.03 -19.91 -8.14
C TYR A 142 -11.16 -18.38 -8.28
N PHE A 143 -10.06 -17.68 -8.61
CA PHE A 143 -10.09 -16.23 -8.79
C PHE A 143 -10.77 -15.80 -10.09
N ASP A 144 -10.77 -16.64 -11.13
CA ASP A 144 -11.54 -16.40 -12.36
C ASP A 144 -13.06 -16.37 -12.08
N ASP A 145 -13.56 -17.31 -11.28
CA ASP A 145 -14.96 -17.32 -10.82
C ASP A 145 -15.28 -16.08 -9.98
N LEU A 146 -14.40 -15.72 -9.04
CA LEU A 146 -14.58 -14.53 -8.21
C LEU A 146 -14.59 -13.23 -9.03
N LEU A 147 -13.73 -13.10 -10.05
CA LEU A 147 -13.78 -11.98 -10.99
C LEU A 147 -15.10 -11.94 -11.76
N ALA A 148 -15.63 -13.09 -12.17
CA ALA A 148 -16.94 -13.15 -12.82
C ALA A 148 -18.07 -12.70 -11.89
N ARG A 149 -18.05 -13.13 -10.62
CA ARG A 149 -18.98 -12.68 -9.58
C ARG A 149 -18.85 -11.20 -9.26
N GLN A 150 -17.64 -10.65 -9.31
CA GLN A 150 -17.42 -9.22 -9.13
C GLN A 150 -18.10 -8.44 -10.26
N ARG A 151 -17.90 -8.86 -11.52
CA ARG A 151 -18.49 -8.21 -12.70
C ARG A 151 -20.01 -8.26 -12.72
N ASN A 152 -20.63 -9.33 -12.20
CA ASN A 152 -22.08 -9.47 -12.18
C ASN A 152 -22.75 -9.02 -10.86
N GLY A 153 -21.97 -8.48 -9.92
CA GLY A 153 -22.47 -7.94 -8.65
C GLY A 153 -22.77 -8.98 -7.55
N SER A 154 -22.52 -10.27 -7.78
CA SER A 154 -22.79 -11.34 -6.81
C SER A 154 -21.63 -11.67 -5.87
N LEU A 155 -20.47 -11.00 -6.01
CA LEU A 155 -19.28 -11.28 -5.19
C LEU A 155 -19.57 -11.19 -3.69
N ARG A 156 -20.21 -10.10 -3.24
CA ARG A 156 -20.48 -9.89 -1.81
C ARG A 156 -21.31 -11.02 -1.21
N GLU A 157 -22.40 -11.40 -1.88
CA GLU A 157 -23.30 -12.48 -1.43
C GLU A 157 -22.55 -13.82 -1.33
N PHE A 158 -21.76 -14.15 -2.35
CA PHE A 158 -20.91 -15.33 -2.32
C PHE A 158 -19.91 -15.31 -1.16
N MET A 159 -19.26 -14.16 -0.94
CA MET A 159 -18.26 -14.00 0.11
C MET A 159 -18.86 -14.12 1.52
N VAL A 160 -20.15 -13.86 1.73
CA VAL A 160 -20.78 -14.11 3.05
C VAL A 160 -20.60 -15.57 3.46
N LEU A 161 -20.83 -16.50 2.53
CA LEU A 161 -20.69 -17.94 2.76
C LEU A 161 -19.21 -18.33 2.93
N VAL A 162 -18.34 -17.82 2.06
CA VAL A 162 -16.90 -18.14 2.07
C VAL A 162 -16.25 -17.64 3.37
N VAL A 163 -16.49 -16.39 3.76
CA VAL A 163 -15.95 -15.80 4.99
C VAL A 163 -16.51 -16.51 6.21
N GLY A 164 -17.83 -16.78 6.24
CA GLY A 164 -18.46 -17.50 7.35
C GLY A 164 -17.78 -18.85 7.62
N LYS A 165 -17.50 -19.63 6.57
CA LYS A 165 -16.78 -20.91 6.69
C LYS A 165 -15.29 -20.72 7.02
N GLY A 166 -14.61 -19.86 6.26
CA GLY A 166 -13.15 -19.70 6.34
C GLY A 166 -12.66 -19.05 7.63
N CYS A 167 -13.51 -18.26 8.29
CA CYS A 167 -13.19 -17.63 9.57
C CYS A 167 -13.62 -18.46 10.80
N ALA A 168 -14.57 -19.39 10.65
CA ALA A 168 -15.05 -20.22 11.76
C ALA A 168 -14.07 -21.34 12.17
N ASN A 169 -13.19 -21.76 11.27
CA ASN A 169 -12.23 -22.84 11.53
C ASN A 169 -11.03 -22.42 12.41
N LYS A 170 -11.10 -21.27 13.09
CA LYS A 170 -9.98 -20.68 13.86
C LYS A 170 -10.33 -20.30 15.31
N ASP A 171 -11.49 -20.73 15.80
CA ASP A 171 -11.84 -20.76 17.23
C ASP A 171 -11.58 -22.17 17.79
#